data_AF-A0A7S1HEI0-F1
#
_entry.id   AF-A0A7S1HEI0-F1
#
_cell.length_a   1.000
_cell.length_b   1.000
_cell.length_c   1.000
_cell.angle_alpha   90.00
_cell.angle_beta   90.00
_cell.angle_gamma   90.00
#
_symmetry.space_group_name_H-M   'P 1'
#
loop_
_entity.id
_entity.type
_entity.pdbx_description
1 polymer ?
#
loop_
_entity_poly.entity_id
_entity_poly.type
_entity_poly.pdbx_seq_one_letter_code
_entity_poly.pdbx_strand_id
1 'polypeptide(L)'
;AAAAFPPSSQPMSRRDVAKAAAAVSLLSCTQQIPPALSKELPPYTSNFTLTDTGLKYRDVRVGTGPVVRDGCKVNFHFVGRLVGRNGKPFEDSTQGEPFRATLGRGELIE
;
A
#
# COMPACT_ATOMS: atom_id res chain seq x y z
N ALA A 1 18.17 -17.01 44.79
CA ALA A 1 19.12 -15.98 45.24
C ALA A 1 20.44 -16.19 44.51
N ALA A 2 20.95 -15.12 43.88
CA ALA A 2 22.33 -14.86 43.43
C ALA A 2 22.99 -15.89 42.49
N ALA A 3 23.81 -15.55 41.49
CA ALA A 3 24.30 -14.36 40.79
C ALA A 3 25.12 -14.97 39.60
N ALA A 4 25.45 -14.37 38.47
CA ALA A 4 25.99 -13.05 38.22
C ALA A 4 26.07 -12.82 36.68
N PHE A 5 25.92 -11.56 36.26
CA PHE A 5 26.42 -10.98 34.99
C PHE A 5 27.84 -10.41 35.22
N PRO A 6 28.51 -9.75 34.24
CA PRO A 6 29.17 -10.20 33.00
C PRO A 6 30.70 -9.90 33.07
N PRO A 7 31.47 -9.83 31.95
CA PRO A 7 31.82 -8.48 31.45
C PRO A 7 32.04 -8.35 29.92
N SER A 8 32.09 -7.10 29.49
CA SER A 8 32.32 -6.58 28.13
C SER A 8 33.76 -6.69 27.62
N SER A 9 33.96 -6.61 26.30
CA SER A 9 35.05 -5.82 25.68
C SER A 9 34.94 -5.71 24.15
N GLN A 10 34.71 -4.50 23.65
CA GLN A 10 35.28 -4.03 22.36
C GLN A 10 36.83 -3.82 22.57
N PRO A 11 37.73 -3.51 21.57
CA PRO A 11 37.46 -2.81 20.29
C PRO A 11 38.44 -3.05 19.09
N MET A 12 38.15 -2.34 17.98
CA MET A 12 39.02 -1.83 16.90
C MET A 12 39.70 -2.74 15.84
N SER A 13 39.33 -2.45 14.59
CA SER A 13 40.16 -2.03 13.43
C SER A 13 41.67 -2.30 13.47
N ARG A 14 42.19 -2.95 12.42
CA ARG A 14 43.41 -2.54 11.71
C ARG A 14 43.50 -3.22 10.35
N ARG A 15 44.25 -2.55 9.48
CA ARG A 15 44.47 -2.76 8.06
C ARG A 15 44.95 -4.19 7.73
N ASP A 16 44.92 -4.49 6.43
CA ASP A 16 45.69 -5.52 5.73
C ASP A 16 44.99 -6.84 5.39
N VAL A 17 44.17 -6.81 4.34
CA VAL A 17 44.31 -7.80 3.25
C VAL A 17 44.37 -7.04 1.93
N ALA A 18 45.58 -6.71 1.51
CA ALA A 18 45.87 -6.13 0.22
C ALA A 18 46.03 -7.22 -0.85
N LYS A 19 45.77 -6.79 -2.09
CA LYS A 19 46.20 -7.32 -3.40
C LYS A 19 45.38 -8.44 -4.08
N ALA A 20 44.65 -7.95 -5.09
CA ALA A 20 45.02 -8.06 -6.51
C ALA A 20 44.18 -9.01 -7.38
N ALA A 21 43.39 -8.35 -8.24
CA ALA A 21 43.22 -8.61 -9.66
C ALA A 21 42.72 -10.00 -10.09
N ALA A 22 41.43 -10.06 -10.40
CA ALA A 22 40.93 -10.81 -11.54
C ALA A 22 39.82 -9.99 -12.21
N ALA A 23 40.05 -9.62 -13.46
CA ALA A 23 39.08 -8.96 -14.31
C ALA A 23 37.90 -9.90 -14.57
N VAL A 24 36.72 -9.56 -14.05
CA VAL A 24 35.47 -10.23 -14.42
C VAL A 24 34.39 -9.18 -14.59
N SER A 25 34.07 -8.97 -15.86
CA SER A 25 32.76 -8.65 -16.42
C SER A 25 31.87 -7.64 -15.69
N LEU A 26 31.61 -6.54 -16.39
CA LEU A 26 30.55 -5.55 -16.12
C LEU A 26 29.17 -6.23 -15.99
N LEU A 27 28.84 -6.72 -14.80
CA LEU A 27 27.47 -6.97 -14.38
C LEU A 27 27.25 -6.30 -13.02
N SER A 28 27.22 -4.98 -13.03
CA SER A 28 26.47 -4.21 -12.04
C SER A 28 24.98 -4.49 -12.24
N CYS A 29 24.53 -5.68 -11.84
CA CYS A 29 23.13 -5.89 -11.52
C CYS A 29 22.94 -5.35 -10.10
N THR A 30 22.96 -4.02 -9.99
CA THR A 30 22.27 -3.32 -8.93
C THR A 30 20.84 -3.82 -9.05
N GLN A 31 20.41 -4.67 -8.11
CA GLN A 31 19.06 -5.19 -8.11
C GLN A 31 18.13 -4.02 -7.80
N GLN A 32 17.74 -3.35 -8.88
CA GLN A 32 16.80 -2.26 -8.91
C GLN A 32 15.52 -2.79 -8.27
N ILE A 33 15.21 -2.29 -7.07
CA ILE A 33 13.92 -2.49 -6.43
C ILE A 33 12.87 -2.08 -7.47
N PRO A 34 11.95 -2.96 -7.92
CA PRO A 34 10.90 -2.55 -8.85
C PRO A 34 10.09 -1.43 -8.18
N PRO A 35 9.99 -0.22 -8.77
CA PRO A 35 9.34 0.92 -8.13
C PRO A 35 7.80 0.82 -8.09
N ALA A 36 7.24 -0.37 -8.25
CA ALA A 36 5.82 -0.56 -8.51
C ALA A 36 5.02 -1.01 -7.27
N LEU A 37 5.12 -0.31 -6.13
CA LEU A 37 4.05 -0.32 -5.12
C LEU A 37 4.12 0.81 -4.08
N SER A 38 4.68 1.97 -4.40
CA SER A 38 4.38 3.18 -3.62
C SER A 38 3.14 3.83 -4.21
N LYS A 39 2.03 3.64 -3.51
CA LYS A 39 0.66 3.99 -3.90
C LYS A 39 0.47 5.51 -3.80
N GLU A 40 1.07 6.26 -4.71
CA GLU A 40 0.73 7.67 -4.90
C GLU A 40 -0.67 7.71 -5.54
N LEU A 41 -1.66 8.20 -4.79
CA LEU A 41 -2.98 8.46 -5.37
C LEU A 41 -2.79 9.55 -6.43
N PRO A 42 -3.36 9.39 -7.64
CA PRO A 42 -3.25 10.42 -8.67
C PRO A 42 -3.78 11.75 -8.12
N PRO A 43 -3.25 12.89 -8.59
CA PRO A 43 -3.72 14.20 -8.16
C PRO A 43 -5.25 14.30 -8.32
N TYR A 44 -5.90 14.88 -7.30
CA TYR A 44 -7.36 15.01 -7.22
C TYR A 44 -7.95 15.88 -8.35
N THR A 45 -7.11 16.50 -9.19
CA THR A 45 -7.47 17.39 -10.31
C THR A 45 -7.95 16.66 -11.57
N SER A 46 -8.50 15.47 -11.41
CA SER A 46 -8.64 14.54 -12.50
C SER A 46 -10.12 14.30 -12.82
N ASN A 47 -10.50 14.47 -14.10
CA ASN A 47 -11.86 14.31 -14.67
C ASN A 47 -12.74 13.30 -13.90
N PHE A 48 -13.69 13.79 -13.09
CA PHE A 48 -14.71 12.98 -12.45
C PHE A 48 -15.92 12.85 -13.37
N THR A 49 -16.58 11.70 -13.33
CA THR A 49 -17.92 11.54 -13.88
C THR A 49 -18.93 12.03 -12.84
N LEU A 50 -19.75 13.00 -13.21
CA LEU A 50 -20.85 13.51 -12.38
C LEU A 50 -22.14 12.78 -12.79
N THR A 51 -22.86 12.28 -11.81
CA THR A 51 -24.20 11.70 -11.98
C THR A 51 -25.28 12.74 -11.71
N ASP A 52 -26.51 12.48 -12.15
CA ASP A 52 -27.65 13.38 -11.93
C ASP A 52 -28.00 13.57 -10.45
N THR A 53 -27.61 12.62 -9.58
CA THR A 53 -27.80 12.71 -8.12
C THR A 53 -26.75 13.58 -7.43
N GLY A 54 -25.73 14.04 -8.16
CA GLY A 54 -24.62 14.81 -7.62
C GLY A 54 -23.42 13.97 -7.16
N LEU A 55 -23.52 12.63 -7.19
CA LEU A 55 -22.39 11.74 -6.91
C LEU A 55 -21.32 11.90 -7.99
N LYS A 56 -20.07 12.05 -7.56
CA LYS A 56 -18.89 12.12 -8.43
C LYS A 56 -18.01 10.89 -8.20
N TYR A 57 -17.66 10.20 -9.27
CA TYR A 57 -16.76 9.06 -9.20
C TYR A 57 -15.74 9.06 -10.33
N ARG A 58 -14.72 8.22 -10.16
CA ARG A 58 -13.63 8.04 -11.10
C ARG A 58 -12.95 6.71 -10.81
N ASP A 59 -12.68 5.96 -11.87
CA ASP A 59 -11.87 4.76 -11.78
C ASP A 59 -10.38 5.14 -11.81
N VAL A 60 -9.71 4.99 -10.67
CA VAL A 60 -8.24 5.14 -10.61
C VAL A 60 -7.55 3.99 -11.35
N ARG A 61 -8.17 2.81 -11.33
CA ARG A 61 -7.76 1.62 -12.08
C ARG A 61 -9.02 0.84 -12.44
N VAL A 62 -9.29 0.70 -13.73
CA VAL A 62 -10.45 -0.07 -14.24
C VAL A 62 -10.18 -1.56 -14.03
N GLY A 63 -11.16 -2.27 -13.44
CA GLY A 63 -11.12 -3.72 -13.30
C GLY A 63 -11.45 -4.43 -14.62
N THR A 64 -10.94 -5.65 -14.80
CA THR A 64 -11.22 -6.50 -15.99
C THR A 64 -12.31 -7.54 -15.74
N GLY A 65 -12.90 -7.55 -14.54
CA GLY A 65 -13.94 -8.48 -14.15
C GLY A 65 -15.32 -8.12 -14.70
N PRO A 66 -16.32 -9.01 -14.52
CA PRO A 66 -17.70 -8.72 -14.89
C PRO A 66 -18.26 -7.55 -14.08
N VAL A 67 -19.20 -6.82 -14.68
CA VAL A 67 -19.94 -5.75 -13.99
C VAL A 67 -20.76 -6.35 -12.84
N VAL A 68 -20.63 -5.77 -11.65
CA VAL A 68 -21.42 -6.16 -10.47
C VAL A 68 -22.87 -5.74 -10.67
N ARG A 69 -23.81 -6.62 -10.31
CA ARG A 69 -25.25 -6.40 -10.40
C ARG A 69 -25.90 -6.55 -9.03
N ASP A 70 -27.15 -6.10 -8.91
CA ASP A 70 -27.94 -6.26 -7.69
C ASP A 70 -28.04 -7.74 -7.30
N GLY A 71 -27.96 -8.01 -6.01
CA GLY A 71 -27.92 -9.36 -5.45
C GLY A 71 -26.53 -10.04 -5.47
N CYS A 72 -25.53 -9.45 -6.12
CA CYS A 72 -24.16 -9.98 -6.06
C CYS A 72 -23.54 -9.76 -4.66
N LYS A 73 -22.84 -10.79 -4.17
CA LYS A 73 -21.99 -10.69 -2.99
C LYS A 73 -20.64 -10.08 -3.39
N VAL A 74 -20.26 -9.00 -2.74
CA VAL A 74 -19.01 -8.27 -3.00
C VAL A 74 -18.15 -8.24 -1.74
N ASN A 75 -16.83 -8.33 -1.95
CA ASN A 75 -15.84 -8.16 -0.91
C ASN A 75 -14.90 -7.02 -1.33
N PHE A 76 -14.69 -6.02 -0.48
CA PHE A 76 -13.85 -4.88 -0.81
C PHE A 76 -13.17 -4.23 0.40
N HIS A 77 -12.06 -3.54 0.13
CA HIS A 77 -11.45 -2.61 1.07
C HIS A 77 -11.78 -1.18 0.66
N PHE A 78 -11.91 -0.28 1.64
CA PHE A 78 -12.18 1.13 1.44
C PHE A 78 -11.47 1.97 2.48
N VAL A 79 -11.32 3.27 2.17
CA VAL A 79 -10.88 4.27 3.13
C VAL A 79 -11.79 5.47 3.02
N GLY A 80 -12.55 5.73 4.08
CA GLY A 80 -13.45 6.87 4.18
C GLY A 80 -12.71 8.11 4.71
N ARG A 81 -12.83 9.24 4.01
CA ARG A 81 -12.24 10.53 4.41
C ARG A 81 -13.28 11.64 4.33
N LEU A 82 -13.22 12.60 5.26
CA LEU A 82 -14.06 13.80 5.23
C LEU A 82 -13.24 15.02 4.82
N VAL A 83 -13.75 15.78 3.85
CA VAL A 83 -13.10 17.02 3.39
C VAL A 83 -12.99 18.04 4.53
N GLY A 84 -14.05 18.21 5.32
CA GLY A 84 -14.07 19.11 6.48
C GLY A 84 -13.13 18.71 7.63
N ARG A 85 -12.50 17.52 7.58
CA ARG A 85 -11.48 17.07 8.53
C ARG A 85 -10.10 16.97 7.87
N ASN A 86 -9.80 17.90 6.95
CA ASN A 86 -8.54 17.95 6.21
C ASN A 86 -8.16 16.62 5.52
N GLY A 87 -9.17 15.83 5.11
CA GLY A 87 -8.94 14.53 4.49
C GLY A 87 -8.43 13.44 5.44
N LYS A 88 -8.50 13.63 6.77
CA LYS A 88 -8.15 12.57 7.72
C LYS A 88 -9.12 11.37 7.54
N PRO A 89 -8.61 10.12 7.50
CA PRO A 89 -9.45 8.94 7.49
C PRO A 89 -10.35 8.90 8.73
N PHE A 90 -11.62 8.62 8.53
CA PHE A 90 -12.54 8.27 9.62
C PHE A 90 -12.71 6.75 9.75
N GLU A 91 -12.48 6.02 8.65
CA GLU A 91 -12.49 4.56 8.61
C GLU A 91 -11.52 4.08 7.52
N ASP A 92 -10.81 2.98 7.80
CA ASP A 92 -9.82 2.37 6.89
C ASP A 92 -9.81 0.86 7.10
N SER A 93 -10.23 0.10 6.08
CA SER A 93 -10.26 -1.37 6.13
C SER A 93 -9.04 -2.02 5.47
N THR A 94 -8.03 -1.26 5.04
CA THR A 94 -6.90 -1.80 4.24
C THR A 94 -5.95 -2.71 5.01
N GLN A 95 -5.94 -2.65 6.33
CA GLN A 95 -5.06 -3.46 7.20
C GLN A 95 -5.75 -4.68 7.83
N GLY A 96 -7.05 -4.88 7.55
CA GLY A 96 -7.86 -5.91 8.18
C GLY A 96 -8.57 -6.81 7.17
N GLU A 97 -9.66 -7.44 7.62
CA GLU A 97 -10.54 -8.23 6.77
C GLU A 97 -11.29 -7.35 5.76
N PRO A 98 -11.55 -7.85 4.54
CA PRO A 98 -12.37 -7.14 3.58
C PRO A 98 -13.81 -7.05 4.08
N PHE A 99 -14.45 -5.92 3.80
CA PHE A 99 -15.87 -5.76 4.05
C PHE A 99 -16.65 -6.65 3.08
N ARG A 100 -17.69 -7.32 3.57
CA ARG A 100 -18.51 -8.26 2.79
C ARG A 100 -19.96 -7.80 2.82
N ALA A 101 -20.55 -7.56 1.66
CA ALA A 101 -21.92 -7.10 1.52
C ALA A 101 -22.59 -7.67 0.29
N THR A 102 -23.91 -7.60 0.25
CA THR A 102 -24.70 -7.92 -0.94
C THR A 102 -25.33 -6.65 -1.49
N LEU A 103 -25.08 -6.38 -2.77
CA LEU A 103 -25.55 -5.16 -3.43
C LEU A 103 -27.09 -5.15 -3.56
N GLY A 104 -27.73 -3.99 -3.38
CA GLY A 104 -29.17 -3.81 -3.57
C GLY A 104 -30.06 -4.38 -2.45
N ARG A 105 -29.51 -4.64 -1.26
CA ARG A 105 -30.27 -5.12 -0.08
C ARG A 105 -30.36 -4.10 1.06
N GLY A 106 -29.99 -2.84 0.82
CA GLY A 106 -29.91 -1.82 1.87
C GLY A 106 -28.82 -2.08 2.92
N GLU A 107 -27.87 -2.97 2.62
CA GLU A 107 -26.69 -3.22 3.48
C GLU A 107 -25.60 -2.14 3.29
N LEU A 108 -25.70 -1.34 2.23
CA LEU A 108 -24.79 -0.27 1.86
C LEU A 108 -25.55 1.06 1.79
N ILE A 109 -24.81 2.17 1.78
CA ILE A 109 -25.37 3.50 1.56
C ILE A 109 -25.74 3.63 0.07
N GLU A 110 -26.97 4.09 -0.20
CA GLU A 110 -27.53 4.34 -1.54
C GLU A 110 -27.75 5.83 -1.79
#